data_AF-A0A937ZDM1-F1
#
_entry.id   AF-A0A937ZDM1-F1
#
_cell.length_a   1.000
_cell.length_b   1.000
_cell.length_c   1.000
_cell.angle_alpha   90.00
_cell.angle_beta   90.00
_cell.angle_gamma   90.00
#
_symmetry.space_group_name_H-M   'P 1'
#
loop_
_entity.id
_entity.type
_entity.pdbx_description
1 polymer ?
#
loop_
_entity_poly.entity_id
_entity_poly.type
_entity_poly.pdbx_seq_one_letter_code
_entity_poly.pdbx_strand_id
1 'polypeptide(L)' 'MNAIQTLKSWVGALTELGLMLLALGIVCALLVGGQNIPFFGNVAANIMAFVKDLGANGLVGLIALGLILWLFSNRNLS' A
#
# COMPACT_ATOMS: atom_id res chain seq x y z
N MET A 1 -3.19 -3.48 -29.30
CA MET A 1 -2.05 -2.96 -28.52
C MET A 1 -2.41 -1.80 -27.59
N ASN A 2 -3.46 -1.01 -27.85
CA ASN A 2 -3.79 0.16 -27.02
C ASN A 2 -4.49 -0.18 -25.68
N ALA A 3 -5.39 -1.16 -25.63
CA ALA A 3 -6.19 -1.44 -24.44
C ALA A 3 -5.36 -1.83 -23.21
N ILE A 4 -4.32 -2.67 -23.38
CA ILE A 4 -3.45 -3.10 -22.27
C ILE A 4 -2.66 -1.89 -21.71
N GLN A 5 -2.19 -0.99 -22.57
CA GLN A 5 -1.49 0.23 -22.15
C GLN A 5 -2.42 1.19 -21.41
N THR A 6 -3.65 1.39 -21.89
CA THR A 6 -4.65 2.20 -21.19
C THR A 6 -4.96 1.61 -19.81
N LEU A 7 -5.20 0.30 -19.72
CA LEU A 7 -5.45 -0.36 -18.43
C LEU A 7 -4.25 -0.21 -17.48
N LYS A 8 -3.03 -0.40 -17.96
CA LYS A 8 -1.81 -0.22 -17.16
C LYS A 8 -1.67 1.21 -16.65
N SER A 9 -1.99 2.20 -17.49
CA SER A 9 -2.00 3.62 -17.11
C SER A 9 -3.05 3.91 -16.02
N TRP A 10 -4.27 3.40 -16.17
CA TRP A 10 -5.34 3.55 -15.17
C TRP A 10 -4.98 2.91 -13.83
N VAL A 11 -4.45 1.68 -13.86
CA VAL A 11 -3.99 1.00 -12.64
C VAL A 11 -2.86 1.77 -11.97
N GLY A 12 -1.92 2.30 -12.76
CA GLY A 12 -0.84 3.15 -12.26
C GLY A 12 -1.37 4.39 -11.54
N ALA A 13 -2.23 5.17 -12.22
CA ALA A 13 -2.81 6.39 -11.68
C ALA A 13 -3.67 6.13 -10.43
N LEU A 14 -4.49 5.07 -10.44
CA LEU A 14 -5.33 4.72 -9.29
C LEU A 14 -4.49 4.24 -8.10
N THR A 15 -3.41 3.50 -8.36
CA THR A 15 -2.46 3.08 -7.32
C THR A 15 -1.78 4.29 -6.69
N GLU A 16 -1.37 5.27 -7.50
CA GLU A 16 -0.74 6.50 -7.04
C GLU A 16 -1.70 7.33 -6.17
N LEU A 17 -2.95 7.50 -6.62
CA LEU A 17 -4.00 8.12 -5.81
C LEU A 17 -4.23 7.36 -4.50
N GLY A 18 -4.29 6.02 -4.55
CA GLY A 18 -4.43 5.18 -3.36
C GLY A 18 -3.27 5.35 -2.36
N LEU A 19 -2.03 5.48 -2.85
CA LEU A 19 -0.85 5.77 -2.02
C LEU A 19 -0.93 7.14 -1.35
N MET A 20 -1.35 8.18 -2.09
CA MET A 20 -1.56 9.52 -1.51
C MET A 20 -2.65 9.50 -0.44
N LEU A 21 -3.75 8.79 -0.69
CA LEU A 21 -4.85 8.63 0.27
C LEU A 21 -4.43 7.80 1.50
N LEU A 22 -3.61 6.77 1.34
CA LEU A 22 -3.02 6.03 2.45
C LEU A 22 -2.17 6.94 3.34
N ALA A 23 -1.29 7.76 2.73
CA ALA A 23 -0.45 8.71 3.46
C ALA A 23 -1.30 9.71 4.25
N LEU A 24 -2.33 10.28 3.60
CA LEU A 24 -3.29 11.17 4.27
C LEU A 24 -4.00 10.46 5.44
N GLY A 25 -4.48 9.23 5.22
CA GLY A 25 -5.15 8.43 6.24
C GLY A 25 -4.28 8.17 7.47
N ILE A 26 -2.98 7.92 7.28
CA ILE A 26 -2.03 7.75 8.38
C ILE A 26 -1.87 9.05 9.17
N VAL A 27 -1.65 10.18 8.49
CA VAL A 27 -1.49 11.49 9.15
C VAL A 27 -2.74 11.84 9.97
N CYS A 28 -3.92 11.72 9.38
CA CYS A 28 -5.16 11.98 10.08
C CYS A 28 -5.35 11.01 11.26
N ALA A 29 -5.05 9.71 11.10
CA ALA A 29 -5.23 8.70 12.15
C ALA A 29 -4.40 9.00 13.39
N LEU A 30 -3.21 9.57 13.21
CA LEU A 30 -2.34 10.00 14.29
C LEU A 30 -2.85 11.28 14.98
N LEU A 31 -3.54 12.16 14.26
CA LEU A 31 -4.06 13.43 14.81
C LEU A 31 -5.37 13.26 15.60
N VAL A 32 -6.30 12.44 15.10
CA VAL A 32 -7.69 12.34 15.64
C VAL A 32 -7.92 11.03 16.40
N GLY A 33 -6.95 10.11 16.36
CA GLY A 33 -7.09 8.74 16.85
C GLY A 33 -7.79 7.84 15.80
N GLY A 34 -7.18 6.69 15.50
CA GLY A 34 -7.49 5.85 14.34
C GLY A 34 -8.92 5.27 14.24
N GLN A 35 -9.75 5.40 15.28
CA GLN A 35 -11.17 4.98 15.25
C GLN A 35 -12.13 6.10 14.83
N ASN A 36 -11.69 7.36 14.83
CA ASN A 36 -12.56 8.53 14.69
C ASN A 36 -12.56 9.14 13.29
N ILE A 37 -12.05 8.43 12.28
CA ILE A 37 -11.96 8.96 10.90
C ILE A 37 -13.05 8.36 10.03
N PRO A 38 -14.04 9.17 9.59
CA PRO A 38 -15.03 8.75 8.63
C PRO A 38 -14.35 8.33 7.31
N PHE A 39 -14.81 7.24 6.70
CA PHE A 39 -14.39 6.75 5.38
C PHE A 39 -12.98 6.15 5.22
N PHE A 40 -12.05 6.30 6.17
CA PHE A 40 -10.67 5.78 6.03
C PHE A 40 -10.37 4.53 6.87
N GLY A 41 -11.21 4.17 7.85
CA GLY A 41 -10.93 3.06 8.76
C GLY A 41 -9.60 3.23 9.52
N ASN A 42 -9.11 2.16 10.15
CA ASN A 42 -7.86 2.22 10.90
C ASN A 42 -6.65 1.84 10.02
N VAL A 43 -6.27 2.74 9.11
CA VAL A 43 -5.16 2.52 8.15
C VAL A 43 -3.85 2.17 8.84
N ALA A 44 -3.50 2.90 9.92
CA ALA A 44 -2.27 2.67 10.65
C ALA A 44 -2.23 1.25 11.27
N ALA A 45 -3.34 0.79 11.86
CA ALA A 45 -3.43 -0.56 12.41
C ALA A 45 -3.31 -1.65 11.32
N ASN A 46 -3.89 -1.43 10.14
CA ASN A 46 -3.80 -2.38 9.03
C ASN A 46 -2.35 -2.55 8.55
N ILE A 47 -1.58 -1.45 8.44
CA ILE A 47 -0.16 -1.51 8.08
C ILE A 47 0.64 -2.22 9.18
N MET A 48 0.40 -1.90 10.44
CA MET A 48 1.09 -2.56 11.56
C MET A 48 0.80 -4.07 11.60
N ALA A 49 -0.45 -4.47 11.34
CA ALA A 49 -0.83 -5.88 11.26
C ALA A 49 -0.09 -6.58 10.12
N PHE A 50 -0.07 -5.98 8.92
CA PHE A 50 0.66 -6.54 7.78
C PHE A 50 2.17 -6.70 8.05
N VAL A 51 2.81 -5.69 8.65
CA VAL A 51 4.23 -5.76 9.04
C VAL A 51 4.46 -6.83 10.10
N LYS A 52 3.55 -6.97 11.07
CA LYS A 52 3.61 -8.02 12.09
C LYS A 52 3.50 -9.41 11.47
N ASP A 53 2.60 -9.60 10.50
CA ASP A 53 2.44 -10.87 9.80
C ASP A 53 3.69 -11.24 9.00
N LEU A 54 4.33 -10.25 8.34
CA LEU A 54 5.64 -10.46 7.71
C LEU A 54 6.69 -10.89 8.75
N GLY A 55 6.77 -10.23 9.90
CA GLY A 55 7.70 -10.62 10.97
C GLY A 55 7.42 -12.01 11.56
N ALA A 56 6.15 -12.38 11.73
CA ALA A 56 5.73 -13.65 12.33
C ALA A 56 6.08 -14.87 11.48
N ASN A 57 6.21 -14.70 10.15
CA ASN A 57 6.58 -15.75 9.21
C ASN A 57 8.10 -15.94 9.05
N GLY A 58 8.94 -15.21 9.79
CA GLY A 58 10.40 -15.36 9.79
C GLY A 58 11.03 -15.21 8.40
N LEU A 59 11.75 -16.25 7.94
CA LEU A 59 12.42 -16.24 6.63
C LEU A 59 11.43 -16.07 5.46
N VAL A 60 10.25 -16.69 5.54
CA VAL A 60 9.24 -16.58 4.47
C VAL A 60 8.72 -15.15 4.37
N GLY A 61 8.54 -14.48 5.51
CA GLY A 61 8.16 -13.08 5.55
C GLY A 61 9.22 -12.15 4.97
N LEU A 62 10.51 -12.43 5.20
CA LEU A 62 11.61 -11.68 4.59
C LEU A 62 11.65 -11.85 3.06
N ILE A 63 11.43 -13.08 2.57
CA ILE A 63 11.33 -13.36 1.13
C ILE A 63 10.15 -12.60 0.53
N ALA A 64 8.98 -12.63 1.19
CA ALA A 64 7.81 -11.88 0.75
C ALA A 64 8.07 -10.37 0.69
N LEU A 65 8.72 -9.80 1.71
CA LEU A 65 9.14 -8.39 1.71
C LEU A 65 10.08 -8.08 0.55
N GLY A 66 11.08 -8.93 0.30
CA GLY A 66 12.00 -8.79 -0.82
C GLY A 66 11.29 -8.77 -2.17
N LEU A 67 10.30 -9.64 -2.37
CA LEU A 67 9.47 -9.66 -3.58
C LEU A 67 8.62 -8.40 -3.73
N ILE A 68 8.03 -7.90 -2.63
CA ILE A 68 7.27 -6.65 -2.64
C ILE A 68 8.17 -5.48 -3.07
N LEU A 69 9.33 -5.34 -2.44
CA LEU A 69 10.29 -4.27 -2.76
C LEU A 69 10.77 -4.37 -4.21
N TRP A 70 11.09 -5.57 -4.68
CA TRP A 70 11.48 -5.80 -6.07
C TRP A 70 10.36 -5.43 -7.05
N LEU A 71 9.12 -5.82 -6.75
CA LEU A 71 7.96 -5.50 -7.60
C LEU A 71 7.74 -3.99 -7.68
N PHE A 72 7.81 -3.26 -6.55
CA PHE A 72 7.70 -1.81 -6.52
C PHE A 72 8.85 -1.11 -7.25
N SER A 73 10.08 -1.59 -7.08
CA SER A 73 11.26 -1.01 -7.73
C SER A 73 11.33 -1.30 -9.23
N ASN A 74 10.73 -2.41 -9.68
CA ASN A 74 10.67 -2.80 -11.09
C ASN A 74 9.37 -2.37 -11.78
N ARG A 75 8.60 -1.44 -11.19
CA ARG A 75 7.43 -0.82 -11.82
C ARG A 75 7.89 0.05 -13.00
N ASN A 76 8.11 -0.59 -14.14
CA ASN A 76 8.26 0.10 -15.42
C ASN A 76 6.88 0.60 -15.88
N LEU A 77 6.39 1.67 -15.26
CA LEU A 77 5.26 2.46 -15.77
C LEU A 77 5.74 3.29 -16.98
N SER A 78 6.08 2.58 -18.06
CA SER A 78 5.97 3.12 -19.42
C SER A 78 4.54 3.02 -19.89
#